data_AF-A0AA85BK71-F1
#
_entry.id   AF-A0AA85BK71-F1
#
_cell.length_a   1.000
_cell.length_b   1.000
_cell.length_c   1.000
_cell.angle_alpha   90.00
_cell.angle_beta   90.00
_cell.angle_gamma   90.00
#
_symmetry.space_group_name_H-M   'P 1'
#
loop_
_entity.id
_entity.type
_entity.pdbx_description
1 polymer ?
#
loop_
_entity_poly.entity_id
_entity_poly.type
_entity_poly.pdbx_seq_one_letter_code
_entity_poly.pdbx_strand_id
1 'polypeptide(L)'
;MTTTLGEDFLVKDIKCHGSDFSHIYVYIYISIVNFYTSNIFLFRDNMCHLSDYRVVLVETVGYEKQLTKESITDHNKSTESKIDAWITKKHLKPRFVENKELSLNFWCLNPSVVFSQLASMAHCVILMSGTLSPLDSLEAELNVQFPLRLEANHVISNSRLLVTTLSHGPNGTRLCATYQHQNTYTFQDEIGAVVVNACRLVPGGVLCFLPSYSLLDKLIQRWEVKS
;
A
#
# COMPACT_ATOMS: atom_id res chain seq x y z
N MET A 1 -12.35 4.58 18.07
CA MET A 1 -10.89 4.34 18.19
C MET A 1 -10.53 3.35 17.11
N THR A 2 -10.10 3.88 15.97
CA THR A 2 -9.70 3.09 14.81
C THR A 2 -8.24 3.38 14.61
N THR A 3 -7.41 2.40 14.95
CA THR A 3 -5.96 2.49 14.91
C THR A 3 -5.50 2.22 13.48
N THR A 4 -5.19 3.26 12.73
CA THR A 4 -4.38 3.19 11.50
C THR A 4 -2.92 3.14 11.91
N LEU A 5 -2.24 2.03 11.63
CA LEU A 5 -0.80 1.84 11.87
C LEU A 5 -0.11 1.55 10.54
N GLY A 6 0.85 2.43 10.19
CA GLY A 6 1.97 2.20 9.27
C GLY A 6 1.65 2.44 7.80
N GLU A 7 2.19 3.43 7.08
CA GLU A 7 3.47 4.12 7.24
C GLU A 7 3.31 5.63 7.01
N ASP A 8 3.26 6.40 8.10
CA ASP A 8 3.43 7.86 8.06
C ASP A 8 4.93 8.18 8.07
N PHE A 9 5.53 8.42 6.90
CA PHE A 9 6.77 9.20 6.83
C PHE A 9 6.42 10.68 6.90
N LEU A 10 6.14 11.13 8.11
CA LEU A 10 5.90 12.52 8.47
C LEU A 10 7.26 13.14 8.82
N VAL A 11 7.95 13.74 7.84
CA VAL A 11 9.08 14.64 8.15
C VAL A 11 8.52 16.02 8.45
N LYS A 12 8.67 16.42 9.71
CA LYS A 12 8.28 17.69 10.30
C LYS A 12 9.13 18.87 9.80
N ASP A 13 8.44 20.00 9.66
CA ASP A 13 8.87 21.40 9.78
C ASP A 13 10.25 21.79 9.25
N ILE A 14 10.26 22.62 8.20
CA ILE A 14 11.38 23.52 7.91
C ILE A 14 10.89 24.94 8.14
N LYS A 15 11.45 25.57 9.16
CA LYS A 15 11.15 26.94 9.59
C LYS A 15 11.89 27.91 8.66
N CYS A 16 11.17 28.65 7.82
CA CYS A 16 11.77 29.76 7.07
C CYS A 16 12.00 30.95 8.01
N HIS A 17 13.27 31.24 8.32
CA HIS A 17 13.66 32.50 8.93
C HIS A 17 14.20 33.40 7.82
N GLY A 18 13.43 34.41 7.42
CA GLY A 18 13.87 35.39 6.43
C GLY A 18 12.71 36.08 5.75
N SER A 19 12.58 37.37 5.99
CA SER A 19 11.51 38.25 5.56
C SER A 19 11.63 38.66 4.08
N ASP A 20 11.75 37.69 3.15
CA ASP A 20 11.77 37.98 1.70
C ASP A 20 11.09 36.84 0.93
N PHE A 21 9.91 37.12 0.38
CA PHE A 21 9.08 36.18 -0.40
C PHE A 21 9.55 36.00 -1.85
N SER A 22 10.82 36.25 -2.18
CA SER A 22 11.35 36.24 -3.55
C SER A 22 11.79 34.85 -4.05
N HIS A 23 11.87 33.83 -3.19
CA HIS A 23 12.32 32.49 -3.58
C HIS A 23 11.50 31.39 -2.91
N ILE A 24 10.36 31.05 -3.51
CA ILE A 24 9.57 29.88 -3.13
C ILE A 24 10.19 28.65 -3.82
N TYR A 25 10.94 27.85 -3.06
CA TYR A 25 11.36 26.52 -3.48
C TYR A 25 10.27 25.51 -3.11
N VAL A 26 9.59 24.97 -4.11
CA VAL A 26 8.58 23.92 -3.90
C VAL A 26 9.29 22.57 -3.98
N TYR A 27 9.60 21.99 -2.81
CA TYR A 27 10.05 20.61 -2.71
C TYR A 27 8.84 19.69 -2.77
N ILE A 28 8.62 19.05 -3.91
CA ILE A 28 7.53 18.10 -4.06
C ILE A 28 8.07 16.73 -3.64
N TYR A 29 7.76 16.34 -2.40
CA TYR A 29 7.82 14.95 -2.01
C TYR A 29 6.66 14.23 -2.70
N ILE A 30 6.94 13.46 -3.74
CA ILE A 30 5.95 12.55 -4.34
C ILE A 30 5.80 11.37 -3.38
N SER A 31 5.17 11.61 -2.22
CA SER A 31 4.24 10.61 -1.70
C SER A 31 3.03 10.72 -2.61
N ILE A 32 2.61 9.60 -3.19
CA ILE A 32 1.30 9.49 -3.84
C ILE A 32 0.26 9.67 -2.73
N VAL A 33 0.04 10.91 -2.32
CA VAL A 33 -0.96 11.30 -1.34
C VAL A 33 -2.29 11.29 -2.06
N ASN A 34 -3.11 10.34 -1.64
CA ASN A 34 -4.48 10.13 -2.02
C ASN A 34 -5.27 11.42 -2.32
N PHE A 35 -5.81 11.46 -3.54
CA PHE A 35 -7.24 11.60 -3.84
C PHE A 35 -7.98 12.93 -3.58
N TYR A 36 -7.41 13.96 -2.93
CA TYR A 36 -8.19 15.18 -2.64
C TYR A 36 -8.07 16.34 -3.64
N THR A 37 -7.21 16.24 -4.66
CA THR A 37 -7.01 17.30 -5.66
C THR A 37 -7.46 16.94 -7.08
N SER A 38 -8.09 15.79 -7.33
CA SER A 38 -8.44 15.35 -8.70
C SER A 38 -9.71 15.98 -9.27
N ASN A 39 -10.67 16.38 -8.42
CA ASN A 39 -11.95 16.95 -8.88
C ASN A 39 -11.82 18.39 -9.42
N ILE A 40 -10.84 19.16 -8.96
CA ILE A 40 -10.63 20.54 -9.43
C ILE A 40 -10.13 20.58 -10.88
N PHE A 41 -9.35 19.58 -11.31
CA PHE A 41 -8.77 19.54 -12.66
C PHE A 41 -9.74 19.01 -13.72
N LEU A 42 -10.67 18.13 -13.34
CA LEU A 42 -11.67 17.59 -14.27
C LEU A 42 -12.51 18.71 -14.90
N PHE A 43 -12.99 19.63 -14.07
CA PHE A 43 -13.94 20.70 -14.47
C PHE A 43 -13.27 22.01 -14.90
N ARG A 44 -11.94 22.05 -14.94
CA ARG A 44 -11.18 23.26 -15.30
C ARG A 44 -11.08 23.41 -16.81
N ASP A 45 -10.88 24.64 -17.29
CA ASP A 45 -10.62 24.96 -18.69
C ASP A 45 -11.59 24.30 -19.68
N ASN A 46 -12.90 24.36 -19.38
CA ASN A 46 -13.97 23.75 -20.16
C ASN A 46 -13.82 22.23 -20.38
N MET A 47 -13.38 21.49 -19.37
CA MET A 47 -13.25 20.02 -19.42
C MET A 47 -12.24 19.54 -20.48
N CYS A 48 -11.24 20.36 -20.82
CA CYS A 48 -10.25 20.03 -21.85
C CYS A 48 -9.45 18.74 -21.56
N HIS A 49 -9.38 18.33 -20.29
CA HIS A 49 -8.70 17.11 -19.85
C HIS A 49 -9.66 15.92 -19.63
N LEU A 50 -10.94 16.02 -20.00
CA LEU A 50 -11.92 14.95 -19.77
C LEU A 50 -11.51 13.60 -20.40
N SER A 51 -10.78 13.61 -21.52
CA SER A 51 -10.27 12.40 -22.17
C SER A 51 -9.28 11.61 -21.32
N ASP A 52 -8.57 12.29 -20.41
CA ASP A 52 -7.60 11.71 -19.48
C ASP A 52 -8.27 11.07 -18.26
N TYR A 53 -9.57 11.26 -18.07
CA TYR A 53 -10.31 10.71 -16.94
C TYR A 53 -11.16 9.49 -17.34
N ARG A 54 -11.36 8.59 -16.36
CA ARG A 54 -12.34 7.50 -16.43
C ARG A 54 -13.29 7.59 -15.26
N VAL A 55 -14.58 7.43 -15.56
CA VAL A 55 -15.63 7.35 -14.54
C VAL A 55 -15.82 5.88 -14.19
N VAL A 56 -15.61 5.52 -12.93
CA VAL A 56 -15.68 4.14 -12.45
C VAL A 56 -16.65 4.08 -11.27
N LEU A 57 -17.70 3.27 -11.42
CA LEU A 57 -18.56 2.90 -10.32
C LEU A 57 -17.92 1.69 -9.61
N VAL A 58 -17.59 1.85 -8.32
CA VAL A 58 -16.98 0.81 -7.50
C VAL A 58 -17.95 0.42 -6.40
N GLU A 59 -18.26 -0.87 -6.32
CA GLU A 59 -18.95 -1.48 -5.19
C GLU A 59 -17.91 -2.08 -4.25
N THR A 60 -17.78 -1.51 -3.05
CA THR A 60 -16.92 -2.04 -1.99
C THR A 60 -17.77 -2.90 -1.07
N VAL A 61 -17.40 -4.18 -0.92
CA VAL A 61 -18.05 -5.11 0.01
C VAL A 61 -17.17 -5.27 1.24
N GLY A 62 -17.63 -4.75 2.37
CA GLY A 62 -16.99 -4.89 3.67
C GLY A 62 -17.76 -5.84 4.58
N TYR A 63 -17.09 -6.39 5.59
CA TYR A 63 -17.73 -7.19 6.63
C TYR A 63 -17.47 -6.54 7.99
N GLU A 64 -18.53 -6.03 8.62
CA GLU A 64 -18.42 -5.42 9.94
C GLU A 64 -18.81 -6.44 11.02
N LYS A 65 -17.99 -6.52 12.07
CA LYS A 65 -18.22 -7.41 13.20
C LYS A 65 -19.14 -6.73 14.21
N GLN A 66 -20.43 -7.06 14.21
CA GLN A 66 -21.35 -6.57 15.24
C GLN A 66 -21.35 -7.49 16.47
N LEU A 67 -21.16 -6.88 17.64
CA LEU A 67 -21.45 -7.49 18.95
C LEU A 67 -22.90 -7.14 19.30
N THR A 68 -23.82 -8.09 19.18
CA THR A 68 -25.20 -7.91 19.66
C THR A 68 -25.21 -7.73 21.17
N LYS A 69 -25.59 -6.53 21.64
CA LYS A 69 -26.16 -6.37 22.98
C LYS A 69 -27.64 -6.66 22.85
N GLU A 70 -28.06 -7.89 23.10
CA GLU A 70 -29.49 -8.18 23.27
C GLU A 70 -29.96 -7.50 24.56
N SER A 71 -30.71 -6.41 24.41
CA SER A 71 -31.52 -5.85 25.49
C SER A 71 -32.71 -6.78 25.72
N ILE A 72 -32.52 -7.79 26.56
CA ILE A 72 -33.62 -8.55 27.13
C ILE A 72 -34.32 -7.63 28.12
N THR A 73 -35.50 -7.15 27.74
CA THR A 73 -36.42 -6.45 28.64
C THR A 73 -37.28 -7.52 29.32
N ASP A 74 -36.70 -8.29 30.23
CA ASP A 74 -37.47 -9.21 31.07
C ASP A 74 -37.64 -8.62 32.46
N HIS A 75 -38.84 -8.10 32.70
CA HIS A 75 -39.37 -7.95 34.05
C HIS A 75 -39.44 -9.35 34.69
N ASN A 76 -38.48 -9.70 35.55
CA ASN A 76 -38.72 -10.24 36.89
C ASN A 76 -37.42 -10.53 37.66
N LYS A 77 -37.41 -10.14 38.94
CA LYS A 77 -36.32 -10.30 39.90
C LYS A 77 -36.04 -11.77 40.22
N SER A 78 -34.77 -12.20 40.26
CA SER A 78 -34.07 -12.63 41.51
C SER A 78 -32.69 -13.25 41.23
N THR A 79 -31.67 -12.69 41.87
CA THR A 79 -30.38 -13.29 42.31
C THR A 79 -29.71 -14.36 41.42
N GLU A 80 -28.92 -13.92 40.44
CA GLU A 80 -27.93 -14.77 39.74
C GLU A 80 -26.50 -14.25 39.89
N SER A 81 -25.55 -15.19 39.94
CA SER A 81 -24.18 -15.00 40.39
C SER A 81 -23.30 -14.33 39.31
N LYS A 82 -22.27 -13.56 39.73
CA LYS A 82 -21.29 -12.94 38.82
C LYS A 82 -20.54 -13.93 37.90
N ILE A 83 -20.63 -15.23 38.21
CA ILE A 83 -19.95 -16.33 37.53
C ILE A 83 -20.70 -16.68 36.23
N ASP A 84 -22.04 -16.62 36.25
CA ASP A 84 -22.89 -16.94 35.10
C ASP A 84 -22.77 -15.90 33.98
N ALA A 85 -22.54 -14.63 34.33
CA ALA A 85 -22.32 -13.53 33.38
C ALA A 85 -20.98 -13.62 32.61
N TRP A 86 -19.97 -14.34 33.13
CA TRP A 86 -18.70 -14.57 32.43
C TRP A 86 -18.77 -15.80 31.50
N ILE A 87 -19.64 -16.76 31.81
CA ILE A 87 -19.80 -17.99 31.03
C ILE A 87 -20.64 -17.73 29.77
N THR A 88 -21.63 -16.83 29.82
CA THR A 88 -22.45 -16.47 28.63
C THR A 88 -21.66 -15.70 27.55
N LYS A 89 -20.58 -14.99 27.91
CA LYS A 89 -19.72 -14.30 26.93
C LYS A 89 -18.99 -15.25 25.97
N LYS A 90 -18.86 -16.54 26.31
CA LYS A 90 -18.19 -17.54 25.48
C LYS A 90 -19.03 -18.06 24.31
N HIS A 91 -20.33 -17.74 24.25
CA HIS A 91 -21.27 -18.28 23.24
C HIS A 91 -21.86 -17.24 22.26
N LEU A 92 -21.39 -15.98 22.28
CA LEU A 92 -21.80 -15.01 21.26
C LEU A 92 -21.04 -15.30 19.96
N LYS A 93 -21.70 -16.00 19.03
CA LYS A 93 -21.19 -16.15 17.67
C LYS A 93 -21.05 -14.75 17.05
N PRO A 94 -19.86 -14.33 16.60
CA PRO A 94 -19.72 -13.06 15.91
C PRO A 94 -20.55 -13.11 14.63
N ARG A 95 -21.53 -12.22 14.50
CA ARG A 95 -22.27 -12.03 13.25
C ARG A 95 -21.51 -11.00 12.43
N PHE A 96 -20.99 -11.44 11.29
CA PHE A 96 -20.46 -10.55 10.27
C PHE A 96 -21.64 -10.03 9.46
N VAL A 97 -21.79 -8.70 9.41
CA VAL A 97 -22.78 -8.04 8.58
C VAL A 97 -22.06 -7.57 7.31
N GLU A 98 -22.53 -8.03 6.16
CA GLU A 98 -22.08 -7.54 4.86
C GLU A 98 -22.57 -6.09 4.70
N ASN A 99 -21.64 -5.19 4.46
CA ASN A 99 -21.92 -3.79 4.17
C ASN A 99 -21.45 -3.50 2.75
N LYS A 100 -22.34 -2.95 1.93
CA LYS A 100 -22.09 -2.61 0.53
C LYS A 100 -22.07 -1.10 0.39
N GLU A 101 -20.93 -0.58 -0.04
CA GLU A 101 -20.76 0.85 -0.31
C GLU A 101 -20.58 1.05 -1.82
N LEU A 102 -21.42 1.90 -2.41
CA LEU A 102 -21.29 2.31 -3.81
C LEU A 102 -20.57 3.66 -3.86
N SER A 103 -19.46 3.71 -4.59
CA SER A 103 -18.70 4.92 -4.83
C SER A 103 -18.58 5.22 -6.32
N LEU A 104 -18.82 6.48 -6.69
CA LEU A 104 -18.57 6.98 -8.04
C LEU A 104 -17.21 7.69 -8.05
N ASN A 105 -16.26 7.16 -8.80
CA ASN A 105 -14.89 7.64 -8.83
C ASN A 105 -14.54 8.22 -10.20
N PHE A 106 -13.75 9.30 -10.19
CA PHE A 106 -13.17 9.91 -11.39
C PHE A 106 -11.65 9.70 -11.32
N TRP A 107 -11.14 8.75 -12.10
CA TRP A 107 -9.72 8.41 -12.11
C TRP A 107 -9.02 9.19 -13.22
N CYS A 108 -8.08 10.06 -12.85
CA CYS A 108 -7.15 10.66 -13.80
C CYS A 108 -6.08 9.62 -14.16
N LEU A 109 -6.03 9.21 -15.42
CA LEU A 109 -5.08 8.22 -15.92
C LEU A 109 -3.79 8.86 -16.45
N ASN A 110 -3.72 10.18 -16.48
CA ASN A 110 -2.58 10.93 -17.01
C ASN A 110 -2.03 11.89 -15.95
N PRO A 111 -0.91 11.55 -15.27
CA PRO A 111 -0.34 12.41 -14.23
C PRO A 111 0.22 13.72 -14.80
N SER A 112 0.48 13.82 -16.12
CA SER A 112 0.97 15.05 -16.75
C SER A 112 -0.01 16.22 -16.62
N VAL A 113 -1.32 15.94 -16.51
CA VAL A 113 -2.36 16.97 -16.37
C VAL A 113 -2.12 17.80 -15.11
N VAL A 114 -1.82 17.12 -14.00
CA VAL A 114 -1.55 17.78 -12.72
C VAL A 114 -0.13 18.34 -12.70
N PHE A 115 0.84 17.59 -13.21
CA PHE A 115 2.25 17.98 -13.17
C PHE A 115 2.56 19.21 -14.02
N SER A 116 1.99 19.32 -15.23
CA SER A 116 2.22 20.46 -16.12
C SER A 116 1.74 21.79 -15.52
N GLN A 117 0.59 21.78 -14.84
CA GLN A 117 0.12 22.96 -14.13
C GLN A 117 1.01 23.28 -12.93
N LEU A 118 1.43 22.27 -12.17
CA LEU A 118 2.34 22.48 -11.05
C LEU A 118 3.68 23.08 -11.51
N ALA A 119 4.22 22.57 -12.62
CA ALA A 119 5.44 23.07 -13.23
C ALA A 119 5.28 24.50 -13.77
N SER A 120 4.11 24.90 -14.29
CA SER A 120 3.88 26.27 -14.77
C SER A 120 3.74 27.30 -13.65
N MET A 121 3.33 26.86 -12.46
CA MET A 121 3.22 27.71 -11.27
C MET A 121 4.55 27.87 -10.52
N ALA A 122 5.49 26.93 -10.69
CA ALA A 122 6.78 26.94 -10.02
C ALA A 122 7.87 27.56 -10.90
N HIS A 123 8.80 28.30 -10.27
CA HIS A 123 9.98 28.81 -10.98
C HIS A 123 10.96 27.68 -11.33
N CYS A 124 11.06 26.66 -10.48
CA CYS A 124 11.92 25.50 -10.68
C CYS A 124 11.33 24.31 -9.93
N VAL A 125 11.33 23.14 -10.58
CA VAL A 125 10.95 21.86 -9.97
C VAL A 125 12.16 20.95 -9.94
N ILE A 126 12.54 20.49 -8.76
CA ILE A 126 13.65 19.56 -8.55
C ILE A 126 13.06 18.25 -8.04
N LEU A 127 13.23 17.17 -8.82
CA LEU A 127 12.82 15.82 -8.43
C LEU A 127 14.05 15.04 -7.94
N MET A 128 13.95 14.48 -6.74
CA MET A 128 15.02 13.69 -6.12
C MET A 128 14.42 12.43 -5.50
N SER A 129 14.90 11.26 -5.92
CA SER A 129 14.65 10.01 -5.20
C SER A 129 15.77 9.01 -5.51
N GLY A 130 16.03 8.12 -4.56
CA GLY A 130 17.05 7.07 -4.69
C GLY A 130 16.68 5.96 -5.68
N THR A 131 15.46 5.95 -6.21
CA THR A 131 14.93 4.88 -7.06
C THR A 131 14.22 5.41 -8.32
N LEU A 132 14.50 6.64 -8.77
CA LEU A 132 13.86 7.23 -9.98
C LEU A 132 14.36 6.64 -11.29
N SER A 133 15.45 5.86 -11.28
CA SER A 133 15.99 5.25 -12.49
C SER A 133 15.07 4.12 -12.99
N PRO A 134 14.78 4.05 -14.31
CA PRO A 134 15.29 4.91 -15.39
C PRO A 134 14.50 6.22 -15.55
N LEU A 135 15.20 7.36 -15.68
CA LEU A 135 14.56 8.68 -15.80
C LEU A 135 13.69 8.86 -17.06
N ASP A 136 13.98 8.12 -18.14
CA ASP A 136 13.20 8.21 -19.38
C ASP A 136 11.74 7.78 -19.19
N SER A 137 11.48 6.79 -18.33
CA SER A 137 10.12 6.36 -18.01
C SER A 137 9.36 7.43 -17.24
N LEU A 138 10.03 8.10 -16.29
CA LEU A 138 9.44 9.20 -15.52
C LEU A 138 9.09 10.39 -16.41
N GLU A 139 9.95 10.74 -17.36
CA GLU A 139 9.67 11.79 -18.35
C GLU A 139 8.47 11.47 -19.23
N ALA A 140 8.39 10.23 -19.70
CA ALA A 140 7.28 9.77 -20.52
C ALA A 140 5.95 9.80 -19.74
N GLU A 141 5.95 9.37 -18.47
CA GLU A 141 4.77 9.41 -17.60
C GLU A 141 4.30 10.83 -17.31
N LEU A 142 5.24 11.74 -17.00
CA LEU A 142 4.91 13.13 -16.65
C LEU A 142 4.75 14.03 -17.88
N ASN A 143 5.07 13.54 -19.08
CA ASN A 143 5.10 14.28 -20.34
C ASN A 143 5.86 15.62 -20.23
N VAL A 144 7.05 15.57 -19.62
CA VAL A 144 7.95 16.72 -19.44
C VAL A 144 9.38 16.32 -19.74
N GLN A 145 10.20 17.29 -20.13
CA GLN A 145 11.64 17.11 -20.27
C GLN A 145 12.36 17.58 -19.02
N PHE A 146 13.25 16.75 -18.46
CA PHE A 146 14.21 17.13 -17.43
C PHE A 146 15.55 17.44 -18.11
N PRO A 147 15.87 18.72 -18.36
CA PRO A 147 17.11 19.10 -19.05
C PRO A 147 18.34 18.86 -18.17
N LEU A 148 18.18 18.90 -16.85
CA LEU A 148 19.23 18.58 -15.88
C LEU A 148 18.92 17.21 -15.27
N ARG A 149 19.77 16.23 -15.58
CA ARG A 149 19.65 14.86 -15.08
C ARG A 149 20.91 14.47 -14.35
N LEU A 150 20.75 13.79 -13.22
CA LEU A 150 21.84 13.22 -12.46
C LEU A 150 21.41 11.86 -11.94
N GLU A 151 21.97 10.80 -12.53
CA GLU A 151 21.90 9.45 -12.00
C GLU A 151 23.25 9.14 -11.35
N ALA A 152 23.28 9.17 -10.02
CA ALA A 152 24.50 8.86 -9.28
C ALA A 152 24.76 7.35 -9.31
N ASN A 153 26.00 6.96 -9.59
CA ASN A 153 26.40 5.56 -9.46
C ASN A 153 26.30 5.10 -8.01
N HIS A 154 26.06 3.80 -7.84
CA HIS A 154 25.97 3.16 -6.53
C HIS A 154 27.27 3.34 -5.74
N VAL A 155 27.18 3.92 -4.55
CA VAL A 155 28.33 4.27 -3.71
C VAL A 155 28.90 3.05 -2.97
N ILE A 156 28.13 1.96 -2.86
CA ILE A 156 28.55 0.76 -2.13
C ILE A 156 29.30 -0.19 -3.09
N SER A 157 30.43 -0.72 -2.62
CA SER A 157 31.24 -1.70 -3.36
C SER A 157 30.46 -2.99 -3.65
N ASN A 158 30.70 -3.61 -4.81
CA ASN A 158 30.06 -4.88 -5.21
C ASN A 158 30.25 -6.03 -4.21
N SER A 159 31.29 -5.98 -3.35
CA SER A 159 31.51 -6.98 -2.30
C SER A 159 30.51 -6.90 -1.13
N ARG A 160 29.74 -5.81 -1.03
CA ARG A 160 28.82 -5.53 0.08
C ARG A 160 27.34 -5.64 -0.34
N LEU A 161 27.06 -5.89 -1.62
CA LEU A 161 25.71 -6.05 -2.15
C LEU A 161 25.68 -7.19 -3.16
N LEU A 162 24.85 -8.20 -2.90
CA LEU A 162 24.56 -9.28 -3.83
C LEU A 162 23.11 -9.15 -4.29
N VAL A 163 22.91 -8.97 -5.60
CA VAL A 163 21.59 -9.04 -6.24
C VAL A 163 21.56 -10.30 -7.08
N THR A 164 20.60 -11.18 -6.83
CA THR A 164 20.46 -12.44 -7.54
C THR A 164 18.99 -12.78 -7.76
N THR A 165 18.72 -13.50 -8.84
CA THR A 165 17.38 -14.00 -9.17
C THR A 165 17.34 -15.51 -8.92
N LEU A 166 16.35 -15.96 -8.15
CA LEU A 166 16.14 -17.39 -7.90
C LEU A 166 15.03 -17.91 -8.82
N SER A 167 15.38 -18.78 -9.77
CA SER A 167 14.44 -19.34 -10.74
C SER A 167 13.82 -20.67 -10.29
N HIS A 168 14.51 -21.40 -9.41
CA HIS A 168 14.10 -22.71 -8.90
C HIS A 168 14.34 -22.78 -7.39
N GLY A 169 13.47 -23.50 -6.68
CA GLY A 169 13.65 -23.71 -5.26
C GLY A 169 14.55 -24.92 -4.94
N PRO A 170 14.71 -25.23 -3.64
CA PRO A 170 15.59 -26.29 -3.15
C PRO A 170 15.29 -27.69 -3.68
N ASN A 171 14.03 -27.98 -4.03
CA ASN A 171 13.60 -29.26 -4.59
C ASN A 171 13.61 -29.28 -6.12
N GLY A 172 14.12 -28.22 -6.76
CA GLY A 172 14.15 -28.10 -8.22
C GLY A 172 12.84 -27.63 -8.85
N THR A 173 11.83 -27.28 -8.05
CA THR A 173 10.56 -26.73 -8.56
C THR A 173 10.80 -25.33 -9.11
N ARG A 174 10.32 -25.06 -10.32
CA ARG A 174 10.39 -23.71 -10.91
C ARG A 174 9.53 -22.72 -10.12
N LEU A 175 10.15 -21.63 -9.68
CA LEU A 175 9.46 -20.56 -8.95
C LEU A 175 8.73 -19.65 -9.94
N CYS A 176 7.43 -19.83 -10.07
CA CYS A 176 6.58 -19.06 -10.97
C CYS A 176 5.41 -18.43 -10.20
N ALA A 177 5.54 -17.16 -9.79
CA ALA A 177 4.53 -16.47 -8.98
C ALA A 177 3.34 -15.93 -9.82
N THR A 178 2.80 -16.74 -10.73
CA THR A 178 1.56 -16.41 -11.45
C THR A 178 0.34 -16.76 -10.61
N TYR A 179 -0.82 -16.13 -10.88
CA TYR A 179 -2.04 -16.38 -10.11
C TYR A 179 -2.42 -17.87 -10.02
N GLN A 180 -2.24 -18.63 -11.10
CA GLN A 180 -2.51 -20.06 -11.11
C GLN A 180 -1.50 -20.84 -10.26
N HIS A 181 -0.21 -20.58 -10.44
CA HIS A 181 0.85 -21.34 -9.79
C HIS A 181 0.98 -21.02 -8.29
N GLN A 182 0.75 -19.77 -7.87
CA GLN A 182 0.81 -19.41 -6.45
C GLN A 182 -0.25 -20.13 -5.59
N ASN A 183 -1.29 -20.67 -6.22
CA ASN A 183 -2.34 -21.44 -5.56
C ASN A 183 -1.98 -22.92 -5.40
N THR A 184 -0.89 -23.42 -5.99
CA THR A 184 -0.47 -24.82 -5.82
C THR A 184 0.31 -25.00 -4.52
N TYR A 185 0.07 -26.11 -3.82
CA TYR A 185 0.84 -26.43 -2.62
C TYR A 185 2.33 -26.61 -2.91
N THR A 186 2.67 -27.14 -4.09
CA THR A 186 4.07 -27.25 -4.53
C THR A 186 4.79 -25.91 -4.52
N PHE A 187 4.17 -24.85 -5.04
CA PHE A 187 4.78 -23.52 -5.02
C PHE A 187 4.89 -22.97 -3.60
N GLN A 188 3.83 -23.11 -2.80
CA GLN A 188 3.80 -22.58 -1.43
C GLN A 188 4.83 -23.26 -0.53
N ASP A 189 4.96 -24.59 -0.63
CA ASP A 189 5.95 -25.36 0.14
C ASP A 189 7.37 -25.04 -0.32
N GLU A 190 7.58 -24.87 -1.64
CA GLU A 190 8.87 -24.51 -2.19
C GLU A 190 9.34 -23.12 -1.71
N ILE A 191 8.46 -22.12 -1.73
CA ILE A 191 8.76 -20.78 -1.20
C ILE A 191 9.05 -20.86 0.31
N GLY A 192 8.30 -21.67 1.05
CA GLY A 192 8.57 -21.91 2.48
C GLY A 192 9.99 -22.46 2.70
N ALA A 193 10.40 -23.44 1.90
CA ALA A 193 11.75 -24.02 1.95
C ALA A 193 12.84 -22.99 1.60
N VAL A 194 12.61 -22.12 0.61
CA VAL A 194 13.52 -21.01 0.27
C VAL A 194 13.69 -20.07 1.46
N VAL A 195 12.58 -19.63 2.07
CA VAL A 195 12.59 -18.69 3.20
C VAL A 195 13.29 -19.32 4.42
N VAL A 196 12.98 -20.58 4.75
CA VAL A 196 13.64 -21.29 5.86
C VAL A 196 15.15 -21.39 5.64
N ASN A 197 15.58 -21.72 4.42
CA ASN A 197 17.01 -21.79 4.10
C ASN A 197 17.68 -20.40 4.18
N ALA A 198 17.02 -19.35 3.71
CA ALA A 198 17.53 -17.98 3.84
C ALA A 198 17.69 -17.58 5.32
N CYS A 199 16.68 -17.83 6.15
CA CYS A 199 16.72 -17.52 7.59
C CYS A 199 17.81 -18.29 8.34
N ARG A 200 18.16 -19.51 7.89
CA ARG A 200 19.26 -20.30 8.49
C ARG A 200 20.64 -19.76 8.12
N LEU A 201 20.78 -19.20 6.92
CA LEU A 201 22.06 -18.75 6.38
C LEU A 201 22.38 -17.29 6.72
N VAL A 202 21.37 -16.43 6.88
CA VAL A 202 21.55 -14.99 7.05
C VAL A 202 21.57 -14.60 8.54
N PRO A 203 22.72 -14.18 9.10
CA PRO A 203 22.78 -13.64 10.45
C PRO A 203 22.16 -12.23 10.47
N GLY A 204 21.33 -11.92 11.46
CA GLY A 204 20.74 -10.59 11.66
C GLY A 204 19.29 -10.41 11.19
N GLY A 205 18.70 -11.44 10.58
CA GLY A 205 17.29 -11.47 10.19
C GLY A 205 17.06 -11.32 8.69
N VAL A 206 15.86 -11.66 8.25
CA VAL A 206 15.44 -11.63 6.84
C VAL A 206 14.18 -10.79 6.72
N LEU A 207 14.18 -9.85 5.77
CA LEU A 207 13.01 -9.08 5.38
C LEU A 207 12.47 -9.63 4.06
N CYS A 208 11.20 -10.03 4.04
CA CYS A 208 10.56 -10.64 2.88
C CYS A 208 9.35 -9.81 2.45
N PHE A 209 9.32 -9.40 1.18
CA PHE A 209 8.20 -8.67 0.58
C PHE A 209 7.39 -9.60 -0.32
N LEU A 210 6.07 -9.59 -0.15
CA LEU A 210 5.13 -10.37 -0.95
C LEU A 210 4.25 -9.41 -1.78
N PRO A 211 3.81 -9.81 -2.98
CA PRO A 211 2.96 -8.97 -3.84
C PRO A 211 1.60 -8.55 -3.26
N SER A 212 1.08 -9.25 -2.24
CA SER A 212 -0.18 -8.91 -1.60
C SER A 212 -0.33 -9.55 -0.21
N TYR A 213 -1.14 -8.93 0.66
CA TYR A 213 -1.52 -9.50 1.95
C TYR A 213 -2.31 -10.80 1.80
N SER A 214 -3.18 -10.91 0.80
CA SER A 214 -3.93 -12.15 0.56
C SER A 214 -3.02 -13.34 0.24
N LEU A 215 -1.89 -13.12 -0.45
CA LEU A 215 -0.90 -14.17 -0.67
C LEU A 215 -0.13 -14.47 0.62
N LEU A 216 0.26 -13.44 1.38
CA LEU A 216 0.93 -13.60 2.67
C LEU A 216 0.11 -14.49 3.62
N ASP A 217 -1.17 -14.17 3.82
CA ASP A 217 -2.05 -14.93 4.70
C ASP A 217 -2.18 -16.39 4.25
N LYS A 218 -2.29 -16.62 2.94
CA LYS A 218 -2.37 -17.96 2.36
C LYS A 218 -1.10 -18.77 2.62
N LEU A 219 0.07 -18.16 2.47
CA LEU A 219 1.35 -18.81 2.73
C LEU A 219 1.52 -19.12 4.23
N ILE A 220 1.18 -18.16 5.11
CA ILE A 220 1.20 -18.36 6.57
C ILE A 220 0.26 -19.51 6.94
N GLN A 221 -0.98 -19.50 6.46
CA GLN A 221 -1.94 -20.58 6.71
C GLN A 221 -1.43 -21.94 6.26
N ARG A 222 -0.75 -22.02 5.11
CA ARG A 222 -0.15 -23.27 4.62
C ARG A 222 0.99 -23.74 5.53
N TRP A 223 1.85 -22.85 5.99
CA TRP A 223 3.03 -23.20 6.79
C TRP A 223 2.73 -23.40 8.28
N GLU A 224 1.64 -22.83 8.79
CA GLU A 224 1.19 -23.03 10.18
C GLU A 224 0.46 -24.36 10.40
N VAL A 225 0.12 -25.09 9.34
CA VAL A 225 -0.42 -26.45 9.48
C VAL A 225 0.62 -27.30 10.20
N LYS A 226 0.36 -27.58 11.49
CA LYS A 226 1.21 -28.43 12.33
C LYS A 226 1.53 -29.73 11.60
N SER A 227 2.80 -29.90 11.23
CA SER A 227 3.37 -31.20 10.93
C SER A 227 3.52 -32.03 12.20
#